data_AF-A0A1W9WVQ7-F1
#
_entry.id   AF-A0A1W9WVQ7-F1
#
_cell.length_a   1.000
_cell.length_b   1.000
_cell.length_c   1.000
_cell.angle_alpha   90.00
_cell.angle_beta   90.00
_cell.angle_gamma   90.00
#
_symmetry.space_group_name_H-M   'P 1'
#
loop_
_entity.id
_entity.type
_entity.pdbx_description
1 polymer ?
#
loop_
_entity_poly.entity_id
_entity_poly.type
_entity_poly.pdbx_seq_one_letter_code
_entity_poly.pdbx_strand_id
1 'polypeptide(L)'
;MPPGNKQLEKDLRDMNRISADAKQVLARLDAGTKTLQINQHNLDRHLQRSGQVWRTLDDSTPSDDKYDWQLQWQSETDTPLLDGFDLSIRNLQNHATYIQDALTYLDSIRTRWQLHLDGRRLRYEFNIQITLVVLTFIAAFAGVIAFITQKPEDVAFLIKGLSDNPEQIIQIGHLLLIAICLLILIPFVLWFSYLGLKFLWNKSRCLLRQLWARFK
;
A
#
# COMPACT_ATOMS: atom_id res chain seq x y z
N MET A 1 -17.92 12.62 -0.74
CA MET A 1 -16.67 13.43 -0.76
C MET A 1 -15.52 12.55 -0.28
N PRO A 2 -14.35 12.54 -0.93
CA PRO A 2 -13.21 11.78 -0.43
C PRO A 2 -12.72 12.35 0.92
N PRO A 3 -12.32 11.51 1.88
CA PRO A 3 -11.84 11.97 3.17
C PRO A 3 -10.56 12.83 3.04
N GLY A 4 -10.45 13.85 3.90
CA GLY A 4 -9.23 14.64 4.02
C GLY A 4 -8.03 13.79 4.44
N ASN A 5 -6.81 14.22 4.10
CA ASN A 5 -5.58 13.41 4.31
C ASN A 5 -5.44 12.90 5.74
N LYS A 6 -5.70 13.75 6.75
CA LYS A 6 -5.60 13.38 8.17
C LYS A 6 -6.59 12.29 8.59
N GLN A 7 -7.83 12.37 8.09
CA GLN A 7 -8.84 11.36 8.39
C GLN A 7 -8.45 10.02 7.76
N LEU A 8 -8.01 10.03 6.50
CA LEU A 8 -7.61 8.80 5.82
C LEU A 8 -6.36 8.16 6.45
N GLU A 9 -5.40 8.96 6.93
CA GLU A 9 -4.26 8.44 7.70
C GLU A 9 -4.67 7.79 9.02
N LYS A 10 -5.69 8.34 9.70
CA LYS A 10 -6.26 7.73 10.90
C LYS A 10 -6.96 6.43 10.58
N ASP A 11 -7.85 6.43 9.57
CA ASP A 11 -8.59 5.25 9.13
C ASP A 11 -7.63 4.11 8.74
N LEU A 12 -6.52 4.42 8.05
CA LEU A 12 -5.48 3.41 7.73
C LEU A 12 -4.78 2.84 8.96
N ARG A 13 -4.53 3.64 10.00
CA ARG A 13 -3.97 3.15 11.27
C ARG A 13 -4.97 2.25 11.98
N ASP A 14 -6.24 2.63 11.99
CA ASP A 14 -7.31 1.83 12.59
C ASP A 14 -7.48 0.50 11.83
N MET A 15 -7.43 0.51 10.49
CA MET A 15 -7.40 -0.71 9.67
C MET A 15 -6.20 -1.62 9.99
N ASN A 16 -5.02 -1.05 10.23
CA ASN A 16 -3.84 -1.84 10.64
C ASN A 16 -4.03 -2.50 12.00
N ARG A 17 -4.61 -1.77 12.96
CA ARG A 17 -4.93 -2.31 14.28
C ARG A 17 -5.93 -3.47 14.18
N ILE A 18 -7.03 -3.27 13.46
CA ILE A 18 -8.05 -4.31 13.24
C ILE A 18 -7.44 -5.53 12.56
N SER A 19 -6.55 -5.33 11.56
CA SER A 19 -5.84 -6.43 10.89
C SER A 19 -4.95 -7.22 11.86
N ALA A 20 -4.25 -6.54 12.77
CA ALA A 20 -3.42 -7.20 13.77
C ALA A 20 -4.26 -8.01 14.77
N ASP A 21 -5.35 -7.43 15.27
CA ASP A 21 -6.28 -8.10 16.19
C ASP A 21 -6.89 -9.35 15.54
N ALA A 22 -7.34 -9.25 14.28
CA ALA A 22 -7.89 -10.38 13.53
C ALA A 22 -6.85 -11.50 13.28
N LYS A 23 -5.59 -11.14 12.99
CA LYS A 23 -4.50 -12.13 12.88
C LYS A 23 -4.23 -12.85 14.21
N GLN A 24 -4.32 -12.13 15.33
CA GLN A 24 -4.20 -12.75 16.65
C GLN A 24 -5.35 -13.72 16.92
N VAL A 25 -6.59 -13.35 16.56
CA VAL A 25 -7.75 -14.24 16.67
C VAL A 25 -7.58 -15.49 15.81
N LEU A 26 -7.11 -15.35 14.56
CA LEU A 26 -6.80 -16.50 13.70
C LEU A 26 -5.76 -17.44 14.31
N ALA A 27 -4.69 -16.90 14.88
CA ALA A 27 -3.66 -17.72 15.55
C ALA A 27 -4.25 -18.49 16.76
N ARG A 28 -5.14 -17.85 17.52
CA ARG A 28 -5.84 -18.51 18.65
C ARG A 28 -6.83 -19.58 18.16
N LEU A 29 -7.54 -19.32 17.07
CA LEU A 29 -8.44 -20.31 16.46
C LEU A 29 -7.68 -21.53 15.94
N ASP A 30 -6.54 -21.31 15.27
CA ASP A 30 -5.67 -22.40 14.81
C ASP A 30 -5.15 -23.24 15.98
N ALA A 31 -4.66 -22.59 17.04
CA ALA A 31 -4.23 -23.28 18.25
C ALA A 31 -5.37 -24.07 18.90
N GLY A 32 -6.55 -23.47 19.06
CA GLY A 32 -7.73 -24.13 19.62
C GLY A 32 -8.20 -25.31 18.78
N THR A 33 -8.18 -25.18 17.45
CA THR A 33 -8.52 -26.26 16.52
C THR A 33 -7.55 -27.42 16.66
N LYS A 34 -6.24 -27.16 16.74
CA LYS A 34 -5.22 -28.20 16.98
C LYS A 34 -5.41 -28.89 18.32
N THR A 35 -5.72 -28.15 19.38
CA THR A 35 -6.03 -28.74 20.69
C THR A 35 -7.25 -29.68 20.62
N LEU A 36 -8.31 -29.28 19.91
CA LEU A 36 -9.48 -30.14 19.72
C LEU A 36 -9.14 -31.39 18.92
N GLN A 37 -8.33 -31.29 17.87
CA GLN A 37 -7.87 -32.46 17.09
C GLN A 37 -7.06 -33.44 17.95
N ILE A 38 -6.17 -32.93 18.81
CA ILE A 38 -5.41 -33.76 19.76
C ILE A 38 -6.36 -34.47 20.73
N ASN A 39 -7.34 -33.74 21.27
CA ASN A 39 -8.30 -34.29 22.22
C ASN A 39 -9.23 -35.33 21.57
N GLN A 40 -9.67 -35.10 20.34
CA GLN A 40 -10.42 -36.06 19.54
C GLN A 40 -9.60 -37.35 19.34
N HIS A 41 -8.32 -37.23 18.95
CA HIS A 41 -7.45 -38.38 18.79
C HIS A 41 -7.19 -39.13 20.11
N ASN A 42 -7.07 -38.41 21.23
CA ASN A 42 -6.94 -39.03 22.55
C ASN A 42 -8.20 -39.78 22.95
N LEU A 43 -9.38 -39.21 22.68
CA LEU A 43 -10.66 -39.84 22.95
C LEU A 43 -10.84 -41.11 22.11
N ASP A 44 -10.57 -41.05 20.81
CA ASP A 44 -10.62 -42.21 19.92
C ASP A 44 -9.72 -43.35 20.43
N ARG A 45 -8.46 -43.05 20.76
CA ARG A 45 -7.55 -44.04 21.36
C ARG A 45 -8.07 -44.61 22.69
N HIS A 46 -8.69 -43.79 23.52
CA HIS A 46 -9.25 -44.24 24.79
C HIS A 46 -10.44 -45.17 24.59
N LEU A 47 -11.35 -44.83 23.66
CA LEU A 47 -12.49 -45.68 23.28
C LEU A 47 -12.02 -47.03 22.73
N GLN A 48 -11.01 -47.03 21.86
CA GLN A 48 -10.42 -48.25 21.32
C GLN A 48 -9.80 -49.13 22.42
N ARG A 49 -9.04 -48.53 23.34
CA ARG A 49 -8.43 -49.26 24.47
C ARG A 49 -9.48 -49.84 25.40
N SER A 50 -10.51 -49.08 25.76
CA SER A 50 -11.60 -49.58 26.59
C SER A 50 -12.30 -50.76 25.92
N GLY A 51 -12.56 -50.67 24.62
CA GLY A 51 -13.11 -51.79 23.84
C GLY A 51 -12.20 -53.03 23.83
N GLN A 52 -10.88 -52.86 23.74
CA GLN A 52 -9.92 -53.97 23.84
C GLN A 52 -9.91 -54.60 25.23
N VAL A 53 -9.91 -53.79 26.30
CA VAL A 53 -9.93 -54.27 27.68
C VAL A 53 -11.17 -55.13 27.93
N TRP A 54 -12.34 -54.66 27.50
CA TRP A 54 -13.58 -55.44 27.63
C TRP A 54 -13.54 -56.77 26.88
N ARG A 55 -13.03 -56.79 25.64
CA ARG A 55 -12.83 -58.05 24.91
C ARG A 55 -11.86 -58.99 25.60
N THR A 56 -10.74 -58.48 26.10
CA THR A 56 -9.76 -59.34 26.80
C THR A 56 -10.30 -59.91 28.11
N LEU A 57 -11.10 -59.13 28.85
CA LEU A 57 -11.78 -59.62 30.05
C LEU A 57 -12.77 -60.73 29.70
N ASP A 58 -13.59 -60.53 28.67
CA ASP A 58 -14.55 -61.52 28.21
C ASP A 58 -13.88 -62.81 27.69
N ASP A 59 -12.82 -62.71 26.90
CA ASP A 59 -12.04 -63.86 26.41
C ASP A 59 -11.33 -64.64 27.53
N SER A 60 -11.00 -63.98 28.65
CA SER A 60 -10.38 -64.63 29.81
C SER A 60 -11.37 -65.27 30.79
N THR A 61 -12.67 -65.10 30.55
CA THR A 61 -13.74 -65.63 31.40
C THR A 61 -14.14 -67.04 30.91
N PRO A 62 -14.32 -68.04 31.80
CA PRO A 62 -14.81 -69.37 31.41
C PRO A 62 -16.10 -69.27 30.60
N SER A 63 -16.30 -70.18 29.63
CA SER A 63 -17.41 -70.14 28.67
C SER A 63 -18.80 -70.05 29.31
N ASP A 64 -18.94 -70.57 30.53
CA ASP A 64 -20.21 -70.62 31.26
C ASP A 64 -20.57 -69.28 31.92
N ASP A 65 -19.59 -68.37 32.07
CA ASP A 65 -19.72 -67.06 32.74
C ASP A 65 -19.38 -65.87 31.80
N LYS A 66 -19.29 -66.10 30.48
CA LYS A 66 -18.99 -65.03 29.53
C LYS A 66 -19.99 -63.88 29.66
N TYR A 67 -19.45 -62.67 29.64
CA TYR A 67 -20.18 -61.46 29.92
C TYR A 67 -20.74 -60.81 28.64
N ASP A 68 -20.15 -61.08 27.47
CA ASP A 68 -20.53 -60.51 26.16
C ASP A 68 -20.59 -58.96 26.18
N TRP A 69 -19.68 -58.32 26.93
CA TRP A 69 -19.68 -56.86 27.04
C TRP A 69 -19.16 -56.20 25.77
N GLN A 70 -20.09 -55.65 25.00
CA GLN A 70 -19.79 -54.81 23.85
C GLN A 70 -20.15 -53.36 24.13
N LEU A 71 -19.24 -52.45 23.79
CA LEU A 71 -19.55 -51.03 23.74
C LEU A 71 -20.63 -50.80 22.67
N GLN A 72 -21.87 -50.57 23.09
CA GLN A 72 -22.97 -50.23 22.20
C GLN A 72 -23.17 -48.73 22.18
N TRP A 73 -23.04 -48.16 20.99
CA TRP A 73 -23.54 -46.82 20.72
C TRP A 73 -25.04 -46.90 20.46
N GLN A 74 -25.77 -45.84 20.81
CA GLN A 74 -27.22 -45.78 20.58
C GLN A 74 -27.60 -45.87 19.09
N SER A 75 -26.64 -45.62 18.20
CA SER A 75 -26.73 -45.80 16.75
C SER A 75 -25.44 -46.46 16.26
N GLU A 76 -25.55 -47.43 15.33
CA GLU A 76 -24.38 -48.09 14.71
C GLU A 76 -23.58 -47.13 13.81
N THR A 77 -24.18 -46.03 13.37
CA THR A 77 -23.54 -45.04 12.47
C THR A 77 -22.88 -43.88 13.20
N ASP A 78 -23.23 -43.64 14.47
CA ASP A 78 -22.87 -42.42 15.17
C ASP A 78 -21.96 -42.72 16.35
N THR A 79 -20.87 -41.96 16.43
CA THR A 79 -20.00 -41.89 17.60
C THR A 79 -20.17 -40.52 18.22
N PRO A 80 -21.27 -40.26 18.96
CA PRO A 80 -21.77 -38.91 19.22
C PRO A 80 -20.75 -37.98 19.90
N LEU A 81 -19.80 -38.55 20.65
CA LEU A 81 -18.70 -37.78 21.24
C LEU A 81 -17.66 -37.36 20.19
N LEU A 82 -17.25 -38.24 19.29
CA LEU A 82 -16.30 -37.94 18.22
C LEU A 82 -16.94 -37.04 17.15
N ASP A 83 -18.21 -37.28 16.82
CA ASP A 83 -18.96 -36.48 15.84
C ASP A 83 -19.11 -35.02 16.32
N GLY A 84 -19.25 -34.82 17.63
CA GLY A 84 -19.26 -33.49 18.25
C GLY A 84 -17.93 -32.75 18.12
N PHE A 85 -16.80 -33.47 18.23
CA PHE A 85 -15.47 -32.91 17.95
C PHE A 85 -15.34 -32.53 16.48
N ASP A 86 -15.73 -33.41 15.56
CA ASP A 86 -15.66 -33.15 14.11
C ASP A 86 -16.51 -31.95 13.69
N LEU A 87 -17.72 -31.83 14.24
CA LEU A 87 -18.57 -30.66 14.00
C LEU A 87 -17.92 -29.37 14.51
N SER A 88 -17.37 -29.41 15.74
CA SER A 88 -16.72 -28.25 16.36
C SER A 88 -15.47 -27.81 15.59
N ILE A 89 -14.63 -28.77 15.18
CA ILE A 89 -13.42 -28.54 14.38
C ILE A 89 -13.79 -27.92 13.02
N ARG A 90 -14.77 -28.50 12.31
CA ARG A 90 -15.25 -27.96 11.03
C ARG A 90 -15.79 -26.54 11.18
N ASN A 91 -16.58 -26.29 12.21
CA ASN A 91 -17.10 -24.95 12.49
C ASN A 91 -15.97 -23.94 12.72
N LEU A 92 -14.97 -24.27 13.54
CA LEU A 92 -13.83 -23.36 13.79
C LEU A 92 -13.00 -23.11 12.52
N GLN A 93 -12.78 -24.14 11.70
CA GLN A 93 -12.10 -24.00 10.41
C GLN A 93 -12.87 -23.08 9.45
N ASN A 94 -14.20 -23.22 9.38
CA ASN A 94 -15.04 -22.32 8.58
C ASN A 94 -14.93 -20.87 9.06
N HIS A 95 -15.00 -20.63 10.36
CA HIS A 95 -14.80 -19.28 10.93
C HIS A 95 -13.41 -18.72 10.62
N ALA A 96 -12.37 -19.54 10.68
CA ALA A 96 -11.02 -19.13 10.30
C ALA A 96 -10.96 -18.71 8.83
N THR A 97 -11.59 -19.46 7.92
CA THR A 97 -11.70 -19.08 6.50
C THR A 97 -12.40 -17.74 6.32
N TYR A 98 -13.54 -17.51 6.99
CA TYR A 98 -14.25 -16.23 6.89
C TYR A 98 -13.42 -15.04 7.36
N ILE A 99 -12.67 -15.20 8.46
CA ILE A 99 -11.79 -14.14 8.97
C ILE A 99 -10.63 -13.89 8.00
N GLN A 100 -10.07 -14.95 7.41
CA GLN A 100 -8.98 -14.86 6.43
C GLN A 100 -9.42 -14.12 5.15
N ASP A 101 -10.62 -14.40 4.65
CA ASP A 101 -11.19 -13.71 3.48
C ASP A 101 -11.45 -12.23 3.79
N ALA A 102 -12.02 -11.94 4.97
CA ALA A 102 -12.26 -10.57 5.41
C ALA A 102 -10.94 -9.78 5.56
N LEU A 103 -9.88 -10.42 6.08
CA LEU A 103 -8.55 -9.84 6.15
C LEU A 103 -7.98 -9.52 4.77
N THR A 104 -8.12 -10.45 3.82
CA THR A 104 -7.65 -10.27 2.43
C THR A 104 -8.36 -9.09 1.77
N TYR A 105 -9.68 -8.99 1.98
CA TYR A 105 -10.48 -7.87 1.50
C TYR A 105 -10.04 -6.53 2.14
N LEU A 106 -9.86 -6.50 3.46
CA LEU A 106 -9.39 -5.32 4.19
C LEU A 106 -8.02 -4.85 3.69
N ASP A 107 -7.09 -5.78 3.45
CA ASP A 107 -5.75 -5.48 2.96
C ASP A 107 -5.78 -4.87 1.55
N SER A 108 -6.68 -5.36 0.69
CA SER A 108 -6.88 -4.78 -0.65
C SER A 108 -7.40 -3.34 -0.59
N ILE A 109 -8.34 -3.05 0.31
CA ILE A 109 -8.89 -1.71 0.53
C ILE A 109 -7.80 -0.79 1.08
N ARG A 110 -7.08 -1.25 2.10
CA ARG A 110 -5.98 -0.51 2.73
C ARG A 110 -4.96 -0.11 1.68
N THR A 111 -4.52 -1.05 0.85
CA THR A 111 -3.53 -0.81 -0.21
C THR A 111 -4.01 0.26 -1.20
N ARG A 112 -5.27 0.20 -1.65
CA ARG A 112 -5.83 1.21 -2.56
C ARG A 112 -5.83 2.60 -1.93
N TRP A 113 -6.22 2.72 -0.67
CA TRP A 113 -6.26 4.00 0.03
C TRP A 113 -4.87 4.55 0.34
N GLN A 114 -3.92 3.67 0.62
CA GLN A 114 -2.52 4.04 0.82
C GLN A 114 -1.91 4.60 -0.47
N LEU A 115 -2.09 3.90 -1.60
CA LEU A 115 -1.70 4.42 -2.92
C LEU A 115 -2.36 5.76 -3.24
N HIS A 116 -3.63 5.95 -2.85
CA HIS A 116 -4.32 7.21 -3.03
C HIS A 116 -3.69 8.35 -2.20
N LEU A 117 -3.29 8.09 -0.95
CA LEU A 117 -2.56 9.06 -0.12
C LEU A 117 -1.19 9.39 -0.69
N ASP A 118 -0.43 8.37 -1.07
CA ASP A 118 0.91 8.55 -1.61
C ASP A 118 0.85 9.35 -2.92
N GLY A 119 -0.13 9.07 -3.78
CA GLY A 119 -0.39 9.87 -4.98
C GLY A 119 -0.71 11.34 -4.68
N ARG A 120 -1.45 11.63 -3.59
CA ARG A 120 -1.73 13.01 -3.16
C ARG A 120 -0.47 13.70 -2.62
N ARG A 121 0.36 13.00 -1.84
CA ARG A 121 1.63 13.52 -1.29
C ARG A 121 2.62 13.85 -2.40
N LEU A 122 2.83 12.92 -3.34
CA LEU A 122 3.71 13.12 -4.50
C LEU A 122 3.27 14.31 -5.35
N ARG A 123 1.96 14.47 -5.58
CA ARG A 123 1.43 15.63 -6.32
C ARG A 123 1.71 16.94 -5.59
N TYR A 124 1.58 16.96 -4.27
CA TYR A 124 1.85 18.15 -3.46
C TYR A 124 3.33 18.51 -3.47
N GLU A 125 4.22 17.53 -3.27
CA GLU A 125 5.68 17.72 -3.33
C GLU A 125 6.12 18.23 -4.71
N PHE A 126 5.61 17.62 -5.78
CA PHE A 126 5.89 18.05 -7.15
C PHE A 126 5.44 19.48 -7.41
N ASN A 127 4.24 19.85 -6.94
CA ASN A 127 3.74 21.22 -7.08
C ASN A 127 4.61 22.22 -6.33
N ILE A 128 5.04 21.91 -5.09
CA ILE A 128 5.95 22.77 -4.32
C ILE A 128 7.27 22.95 -5.05
N GLN A 129 7.86 21.87 -5.57
CA GLN A 129 9.11 21.95 -6.33
C GLN A 129 8.97 22.86 -7.55
N ILE A 130 7.89 22.73 -8.32
CA ILE A 130 7.62 23.64 -9.45
C ILE A 130 7.50 25.08 -8.97
N THR A 131 6.72 25.34 -7.91
CA THR A 131 6.54 26.69 -7.38
C THR A 131 7.86 27.30 -6.92
N LEU A 132 8.73 26.53 -6.24
CA LEU A 132 10.05 26.98 -5.82
C LEU A 132 10.96 27.30 -7.02
N VAL A 133 10.94 26.46 -8.06
CA VAL A 133 11.72 26.71 -9.29
C VAL A 133 11.23 27.99 -9.98
N VAL A 134 9.92 28.18 -10.10
CA VAL A 134 9.33 29.40 -10.68
C VAL A 134 9.68 30.63 -9.85
N LEU A 135 9.60 30.54 -8.51
CA LEU A 135 9.94 31.66 -7.62
C LEU A 135 11.43 32.04 -7.74
N THR A 136 12.31 31.03 -7.77
CA THR A 136 13.76 31.23 -7.95
C THR A 136 14.05 31.88 -9.30
N PHE A 137 13.36 31.45 -10.36
CA PHE A 137 13.47 32.06 -11.68
C PHE A 137 13.03 33.53 -11.69
N ILE A 138 11.88 33.85 -11.09
CA ILE A 138 11.38 35.24 -10.99
C ILE A 138 12.38 36.11 -10.21
N ALA A 139 12.93 35.61 -9.11
CA ALA A 139 13.92 36.34 -8.31
C ALA A 139 15.21 36.62 -9.09
N ALA A 140 15.71 35.62 -9.83
CA ALA A 140 16.89 35.78 -10.67
C ALA A 140 16.66 36.80 -11.80
N PHE A 141 15.51 36.73 -12.47
CA PHE A 141 15.14 37.66 -13.53
C PHE A 141 14.95 39.09 -13.01
N ALA A 142 14.29 39.25 -11.87
CA ALA A 142 14.16 40.55 -11.20
C ALA A 142 15.52 41.13 -10.80
N GLY A 143 16.47 40.30 -10.36
CA GLY A 143 17.85 40.72 -10.09
C GLY A 143 18.58 41.22 -11.33
N VAL A 144 18.41 40.56 -12.48
CA VAL A 144 18.97 41.01 -13.76
C VAL A 144 18.34 42.34 -14.21
N ILE A 145 17.01 42.49 -14.12
CA ILE A 145 16.34 43.75 -14.44
C ILE A 145 16.80 44.87 -13.50
N ALA A 146 16.85 44.62 -12.19
CA ALA A 146 17.31 45.60 -11.20
C ALA A 146 18.74 46.05 -11.51
N PHE A 147 19.63 45.12 -11.85
CA PHE A 147 21.00 45.42 -12.28
C PHE A 147 21.02 46.32 -13.52
N ILE A 148 20.23 45.99 -14.56
CA ILE A 148 20.12 46.79 -15.79
C ILE A 148 19.62 48.21 -15.49
N THR A 149 18.61 48.34 -14.61
CA THR A 149 18.03 49.64 -14.27
C THR A 149 18.93 50.49 -13.37
N GLN A 150 19.71 49.89 -12.48
CA GLN A 150 20.58 50.61 -11.55
C GLN A 150 21.91 51.02 -12.16
N LYS A 151 22.40 50.27 -13.17
CA LYS A 151 23.66 50.55 -13.87
C LYS A 151 23.47 50.51 -15.39
N PRO A 152 22.70 51.45 -15.98
CA PRO A 152 22.43 51.46 -17.42
C PRO A 152 23.70 51.71 -18.25
N GLU A 153 24.71 52.36 -17.68
CA GLU A 153 26.00 52.67 -18.32
C GLU A 153 26.83 51.40 -18.62
N ASP A 154 26.81 50.43 -17.71
CA ASP A 154 27.48 49.13 -17.87
C ASP A 154 26.78 48.26 -18.95
N VAL A 155 25.48 48.45 -19.16
CA VAL A 155 24.69 47.76 -20.20
C VAL A 155 24.86 48.42 -21.57
N ALA A 156 24.97 49.75 -21.61
CA ALA A 156 25.32 50.46 -22.83
C ALA A 156 26.73 50.10 -23.32
N PHE A 157 27.68 49.91 -22.39
CA PHE A 157 29.00 49.35 -22.69
C PHE A 157 28.92 47.89 -23.19
N LEU A 158 27.93 47.10 -22.75
CA LEU A 158 27.72 45.72 -23.19
C LEU A 158 27.29 45.60 -24.67
N ILE A 159 26.44 46.52 -25.14
CA ILE A 159 26.04 46.62 -26.56
C ILE A 159 27.20 47.17 -27.41
N LYS A 160 27.99 48.09 -26.85
CA LYS A 160 29.12 48.74 -27.56
C LYS A 160 30.40 47.89 -27.58
N GLY A 161 30.62 47.05 -26.56
CA GLY A 161 31.79 46.16 -26.40
C GLY A 161 31.78 44.94 -27.32
N LEU A 162 30.68 44.68 -28.03
CA LEU A 162 30.64 43.78 -29.18
C LEU A 162 31.26 44.39 -30.46
N SER A 163 31.67 45.66 -30.43
CA SER A 163 32.15 46.43 -31.58
C SER A 163 33.43 47.26 -31.27
N ASP A 164 34.50 46.62 -30.82
CA ASP A 164 35.88 47.16 -30.69
C ASP A 164 36.21 47.94 -29.39
N ASN A 165 36.75 47.24 -28.38
CA ASN A 165 38.11 47.47 -27.82
C ASN A 165 38.37 46.70 -26.49
N PRO A 166 39.61 46.28 -26.20
CA PRO A 166 39.94 45.35 -25.12
C PRO A 166 40.61 46.02 -23.89
N GLU A 167 39.96 46.95 -23.18
CA GLU A 167 40.63 47.65 -22.06
C GLU A 167 40.02 47.59 -20.65
N GLN A 168 38.98 46.79 -20.35
CA GLN A 168 38.48 46.72 -18.96
C GLN A 168 38.13 45.30 -18.48
N ILE A 169 39.09 44.65 -17.81
CA ILE A 169 39.02 43.28 -17.28
C ILE A 169 37.88 43.07 -16.25
N ILE A 170 37.47 44.13 -15.54
CA ILE A 170 36.35 44.06 -14.57
C ILE A 170 34.97 44.09 -15.27
N GLN A 171 34.84 44.82 -16.38
CA GLN A 171 33.61 44.87 -17.17
C GLN A 171 33.38 43.57 -17.96
N ILE A 172 34.45 42.92 -18.42
CA ILE A 172 34.38 41.59 -19.07
C ILE A 172 33.81 40.53 -18.13
N GLY A 173 34.08 40.61 -16.82
CA GLY A 173 33.53 39.68 -15.82
C GLY A 173 32.00 39.78 -15.66
N HIS A 174 31.46 41.00 -15.59
CA HIS A 174 30.00 41.20 -15.57
C HIS A 174 29.34 40.85 -16.90
N LEU A 175 30.02 41.13 -18.02
CA LEU A 175 29.56 40.79 -19.36
C LEU A 175 29.48 39.28 -19.58
N LEU A 176 30.50 38.54 -19.11
CA LEU A 176 30.49 37.08 -19.07
C LEU A 176 29.40 36.54 -18.15
N LEU A 177 29.19 37.13 -16.97
CA LEU A 177 28.12 36.71 -16.04
C LEU A 177 26.74 36.85 -16.69
N ILE A 178 26.46 37.99 -17.34
CA ILE A 178 25.19 38.23 -18.05
C ILE A 178 25.03 37.31 -19.26
N ALA A 179 26.10 37.11 -20.05
CA ALA A 179 26.09 36.21 -21.19
C ALA A 179 25.84 34.76 -20.74
N ILE A 180 26.48 34.30 -19.66
CA ILE A 180 26.27 32.97 -19.06
C ILE A 180 24.84 32.85 -18.54
N CYS A 181 24.32 33.89 -17.86
CA CYS A 181 22.92 33.91 -17.42
C CYS A 181 21.94 33.79 -18.58
N LEU A 182 22.12 34.54 -19.68
CA LEU A 182 21.28 34.43 -20.88
C LEU A 182 21.41 33.07 -21.57
N LEU A 183 22.62 32.53 -21.65
CA LEU A 183 22.91 31.24 -22.28
C LEU A 183 22.33 30.07 -21.47
N ILE A 184 22.17 30.22 -20.15
CA ILE A 184 21.43 29.28 -19.29
C ILE A 184 19.91 29.51 -19.39
N LEU A 185 19.47 30.77 -19.54
CA LEU A 185 18.05 31.13 -19.59
C LEU A 185 17.35 30.60 -20.85
N ILE A 186 18.01 30.64 -22.01
CA ILE A 186 17.45 30.18 -23.29
C ILE A 186 17.07 28.68 -23.26
N PRO A 187 17.98 27.72 -22.93
CA PRO A 187 17.63 26.31 -22.87
C PRO A 187 16.64 26.02 -21.75
N PHE A 188 16.68 26.77 -20.64
CA PHE A 188 15.72 26.63 -19.55
C PHE A 188 14.30 27.00 -19.98
N VAL A 189 14.11 28.17 -20.61
CA VAL A 189 12.81 28.62 -21.14
C VAL A 189 12.30 27.69 -22.24
N LEU A 190 13.18 27.22 -23.13
CA LEU A 190 12.82 26.25 -24.18
C LEU A 190 12.40 24.89 -23.60
N TRP A 191 13.12 24.39 -22.59
CA TRP A 191 12.77 23.14 -21.92
C TRP A 191 11.43 23.24 -21.17
N PHE A 192 11.21 24.32 -20.43
CA PHE A 192 9.97 24.54 -19.69
C PHE A 192 8.76 24.77 -20.62
N SER A 193 8.93 25.53 -21.70
CA SER A 193 7.88 25.71 -22.71
C SER A 193 7.55 24.41 -23.43
N TYR A 194 8.55 23.60 -23.78
CA TYR A 194 8.34 22.26 -24.35
C TYR A 194 7.57 21.34 -23.39
N LEU A 195 7.96 21.29 -22.11
CA LEU A 195 7.24 20.52 -21.09
C LEU A 195 5.80 21.01 -20.91
N GLY A 196 5.59 22.32 -20.89
CA GLY A 196 4.25 22.93 -20.81
C GLY A 196 3.37 22.56 -22.00
N LEU A 197 3.88 22.66 -23.23
CA LEU A 197 3.17 22.25 -24.44
C LEU A 197 2.86 20.75 -24.43
N LYS A 198 3.82 19.91 -24.03
CA LYS A 198 3.65 18.45 -23.95
C LYS A 198 2.59 18.06 -22.93
N PHE A 199 2.54 18.74 -21.78
CA PHE A 199 1.50 18.54 -20.78
C PHE A 199 0.12 18.94 -21.29
N LEU A 200 -0.01 20.12 -21.91
CA LEU A 200 -1.26 20.59 -22.53
C LEU A 200 -1.75 19.65 -23.63
N TRP A 201 -0.83 19.15 -24.46
CA TRP A 201 -1.12 18.18 -25.53
C TRP A 201 -1.62 16.83 -25.00
N ASN A 202 -1.00 16.31 -23.94
CA ASN A 202 -1.46 15.06 -23.33
C ASN A 202 -2.83 15.22 -22.66
N LYS A 203 -3.09 16.38 -22.03
CA LYS A 203 -4.39 16.70 -21.44
C LYS A 203 -5.48 16.83 -22.49
N SER A 204 -5.22 17.52 -23.60
CA SER A 204 -6.19 17.67 -24.70
C SER A 204 -6.49 16.33 -25.38
N ARG A 205 -5.49 15.45 -25.57
CA ARG A 205 -5.70 14.10 -26.09
C ARG A 205 -6.60 13.24 -25.20
N CYS A 206 -6.45 13.32 -23.88
CA CYS A 206 -7.33 12.61 -22.95
C CYS A 206 -8.77 13.14 -23.00
N LEU A 207 -8.96 14.46 -23.07
CA LEU A 207 -10.29 15.08 -23.22
C LEU A 207 -10.95 14.70 -24.55
N LEU A 208 -10.20 14.71 -25.66
CA LEU A 208 -10.68 14.27 -26.96
C LEU A 208 -11.10 12.79 -26.97
N ARG A 209 -10.32 11.91 -26.31
CA ARG A 209 -10.69 10.49 -26.17
C ARG A 209 -11.96 10.31 -25.33
N GLN A 210 -12.14 11.08 -24.27
CA GLN A 210 -13.35 11.04 -23.44
C GLN A 210 -14.58 11.58 -24.18
N LEU A 211 -14.42 12.63 -24.99
CA LEU A 211 -15.50 13.15 -25.84
C LEU A 211 -15.87 12.15 -26.94
N TRP A 212 -14.89 11.54 -27.61
CA TRP A 212 -15.13 10.55 -28.66
C TRP A 212 -15.83 9.29 -28.14
N ALA A 213 -15.50 8.84 -26.91
CA ALA A 213 -16.18 7.72 -26.25
C ALA A 213 -17.62 8.04 -25.79
N ARG A 214 -18.04 9.32 -25.76
CA ARG A 214 -19.43 9.72 -25.45
C ARG A 214 -20.31 9.88 -26.69
N PHE A 215 -19.72 9.94 -27.87
CA PHE A 215 -20.45 10.08 -29.16
C PHE A 215 -20.65 8.73 -29.89
N LYS A 216 -20.23 7.63 -29.26
CA LYS A 216 -20.46 6.25 -29.73
C LYS A 216 -21.38 5.55 -28.74
#